data_AF-A0A1G7BC99-F1
#
_entry.id   AF-A0A1G7BC99-F1
#
_cell.length_a   1.000
_cell.length_b   1.000
_cell.length_c   1.000
_cell.angle_alpha   90.00
_cell.angle_beta   90.00
_cell.angle_gamma   90.00
#
_symmetry.space_group_name_H-M   'P 1'
#
loop_
_entity.id
_entity.type
_entity.pdbx_description
1 polymer ?
#
loop_
_entity_poly.entity_id
_entity_poly.type
_entity_poly.pdbx_seq_one_letter_code
_entity_poly.pdbx_strand_id
1 'polypeptide(L)'
;MIKAKTILKYKAKTRGQLVEQAQKLVNAFVRNRDAINDRSDFVCISCGKYKPKHQCNAGHYFSRSTYPSVRFDLDNIHGQCIQCNLHQHGNLIPCRANLIKKNR
;
A
#
# COMPACT_ATOMS: atom_id res chain seq x y z
N MET A 1 7.72 -23.45 9.87
CA MET A 1 6.78 -23.09 10.95
C MET A 1 7.26 -21.83 11.66
N ILE A 2 6.35 -20.95 12.09
CA ILE A 2 6.71 -19.74 12.85
C ILE A 2 7.25 -20.15 14.22
N LYS A 3 8.40 -19.63 14.63
CA LYS A 3 9.04 -19.95 15.92
C LYS A 3 8.16 -19.53 17.11
N ALA A 4 8.13 -20.34 18.17
CA ALA A 4 7.36 -20.05 19.39
C ALA A 4 7.67 -18.66 20.00
N LYS A 5 8.95 -18.27 20.02
CA LYS A 5 9.40 -16.94 20.47
C LYS A 5 8.74 -15.80 19.67
N THR A 6 8.53 -15.99 18.37
CA THR A 6 7.83 -15.02 17.52
C THR A 6 6.36 -14.93 17.90
N ILE A 7 5.68 -16.07 18.11
CA ILE A 7 4.26 -16.11 18.50
C ILE A 7 4.05 -15.40 19.84
N LEU A 8 4.89 -15.70 20.84
CA LEU A 8 4.79 -15.11 22.18
C LEU A 8 4.86 -13.58 22.17
N LYS A 9 5.70 -12.99 21.31
CA LYS A 9 5.80 -11.52 21.14
C LYS A 9 4.47 -10.85 20.77
N TYR A 10 3.56 -11.57 20.12
CA TYR A 10 2.29 -11.05 19.63
C TYR A 10 1.08 -11.55 20.43
N LYS A 11 1.27 -12.50 21.37
CA LYS A 11 0.19 -13.18 22.10
C LYS A 11 -0.72 -12.24 22.89
N ALA A 12 -0.17 -11.15 23.42
CA ALA A 12 -0.94 -10.15 24.19
C ALA A 12 -1.71 -9.15 23.33
N LYS A 13 -1.56 -9.18 22.00
CA LYS A 13 -2.18 -8.20 21.10
C LYS A 13 -3.53 -8.70 20.60
N THR A 14 -4.50 -7.80 20.53
CA THR A 14 -5.78 -8.08 19.87
C THR A 14 -5.59 -8.22 18.36
N ARG A 15 -6.53 -8.89 17.70
CA ARG A 15 -6.56 -8.97 16.23
C ARG A 15 -6.48 -7.58 15.58
N GLY A 16 -7.17 -6.59 16.12
CA GLY A 16 -7.14 -5.21 15.62
C GLY A 16 -5.74 -4.59 15.66
N GLN A 17 -5.03 -4.75 16.78
CA GLN A 17 -3.66 -4.27 16.95
C GLN A 17 -2.68 -4.96 15.99
N LEU A 18 -2.85 -6.27 15.77
CA LEU A 18 -2.05 -7.02 14.81
C LEU A 18 -2.28 -6.55 13.38
N VAL A 19 -3.54 -6.32 13.03
CA VAL A 19 -3.95 -5.80 11.72
C VAL A 19 -3.39 -4.40 11.48
N GLU A 20 -3.41 -3.51 12.48
CA GLU A 20 -2.83 -2.17 12.37
C GLU A 20 -1.31 -2.23 12.18
N GLN A 21 -0.62 -3.09 12.94
CA GLN A 21 0.82 -3.29 12.79
C GLN A 21 1.18 -3.86 11.41
N ALA A 22 0.44 -4.86 10.94
CA ALA A 22 0.60 -5.40 9.60
C ALA A 22 0.37 -4.32 8.53
N GLN A 23 -0.66 -3.48 8.68
CA GLN A 23 -0.92 -2.38 7.75
C GLN A 23 0.24 -1.38 7.69
N LYS A 24 0.82 -0.99 8.84
CA LYS A 24 1.98 -0.09 8.89
C LYS A 24 3.17 -0.69 8.15
N LEU A 25 3.43 -1.98 8.35
CA LEU A 25 4.54 -2.69 7.69
C LEU A 25 4.33 -2.83 6.18
N VAL A 26 3.15 -3.25 5.75
CA VAL A 26 2.82 -3.37 4.31
C VAL A 26 2.87 -2.01 3.63
N ASN A 27 2.36 -0.94 4.26
CA ASN A 27 2.43 0.41 3.72
C ASN A 27 3.87 0.92 3.61
N ALA A 28 4.74 0.60 4.58
CA ALA A 28 6.16 0.93 4.49
C ALA A 28 6.84 0.15 3.36
N PHE A 29 6.56 -1.15 3.25
CA PHE A 29 7.07 -1.99 2.17
C PHE A 29 6.68 -1.45 0.79
N VAL A 30 5.40 -1.15 0.53
CA VAL A 30 4.96 -0.63 -0.77
C VAL A 30 5.64 0.69 -1.13
N ARG A 31 5.74 1.62 -0.18
CA ARG A 31 6.42 2.91 -0.42
C ARG A 31 7.89 2.73 -0.76
N ASN A 32 8.56 1.74 -0.16
CA ASN A 32 9.95 1.42 -0.48
C ASN A 32 10.07 0.68 -1.82
N ARG A 33 9.15 -0.24 -2.13
CA ARG A 33 9.10 -0.99 -3.40
C ARG A 33 8.92 -0.06 -4.60
N ASP A 34 8.01 0.91 -4.47
CA ASP A 34 7.64 1.81 -5.56
C ASP A 34 8.50 3.09 -5.61
N ALA A 35 9.54 3.17 -4.77
CA ALA A 35 10.56 4.21 -4.88
C ALA A 35 11.39 4.03 -6.15
N ILE A 36 11.70 5.11 -6.86
CA ILE A 36 12.44 5.08 -8.13
C ILE A 36 13.83 5.72 -8.05
N ASN A 37 14.23 6.20 -6.87
CA ASN A 37 15.55 6.79 -6.64
C ASN A 37 15.89 6.79 -5.13
N ASP A 38 17.11 7.21 -4.80
CA ASP A 38 17.63 7.24 -3.42
C ASP A 38 16.88 8.21 -2.50
N ARG A 39 16.17 9.19 -3.06
CA ARG A 39 15.30 10.11 -2.30
C ARG A 39 13.94 9.50 -1.95
N SER A 40 13.68 8.27 -2.42
CA SER A 40 12.39 7.58 -2.32
C SER A 40 11.23 8.32 -2.98
N ASP A 41 11.51 9.07 -4.05
CA ASP A 41 10.46 9.62 -4.90
C ASP A 41 9.80 8.50 -5.70
N PHE A 42 8.61 8.74 -6.27
CA PHE A 42 7.81 7.70 -6.93
C PHE A 42 7.00 8.26 -8.09
N VAL A 43 6.47 7.37 -8.93
CA VAL A 43 5.44 7.69 -9.93
C VAL A 43 4.09 7.21 -9.41
N CYS A 44 3.12 8.12 -9.31
CA CYS A 44 1.79 7.78 -8.81
C CYS A 44 1.08 6.81 -9.76
N ILE A 45 0.61 5.67 -9.26
CA ILE A 45 -0.08 4.65 -10.06
C ILE A 45 -1.34 5.19 -10.76
N SER A 46 -2.06 6.14 -10.15
CA SER A 46 -3.27 6.70 -10.77
C SER A 46 -2.97 7.74 -11.82
N CYS A 47 -2.22 8.80 -11.48
CA CYS A 47 -2.05 9.94 -12.39
C CYS A 47 -0.79 9.88 -13.26
N GLY A 48 0.10 8.90 -13.05
CA GLY A 48 1.33 8.71 -13.82
C GLY A 48 2.38 9.82 -13.62
N LYS A 49 2.17 10.76 -12.69
CA LYS A 49 3.09 11.87 -12.44
C LYS A 49 4.17 11.47 -11.44
N TYR A 50 5.39 11.95 -11.67
CA TYR A 50 6.46 11.96 -10.68
C TYR A 50 6.04 12.76 -9.45
N LYS A 51 6.34 12.22 -8.26
CA LYS A 51 5.94 12.80 -6.98
C LYS A 51 7.04 12.60 -5.94
N PRO A 52 7.29 13.60 -5.08
CA PRO A 52 8.28 13.48 -4.02
C PRO A 52 7.81 12.51 -2.94
N LYS A 53 8.76 11.90 -2.21
CA LYS A 53 8.52 10.93 -1.11
C LYS A 53 7.37 11.31 -0.16
N HIS A 54 7.30 12.57 0.27
CA HIS A 54 6.31 13.03 1.25
C HIS A 54 4.86 13.00 0.72
N GLN A 55 4.66 12.86 -0.59
CA GLN A 55 3.34 12.67 -1.19
C GLN A 55 2.96 11.19 -1.36
N CYS A 56 3.85 10.24 -1.02
CA CYS A 56 3.64 8.82 -1.27
C CYS A 56 2.80 8.15 -0.18
N ASN A 57 1.59 7.72 -0.57
CA ASN A 57 0.77 6.78 0.19
C ASN A 57 0.84 5.38 -0.43
N ALA A 58 0.52 4.37 0.37
CA ALA A 58 0.19 3.03 -0.11
C ALA A 58 -1.32 2.98 -0.39
N GLY A 59 -1.70 3.28 -1.64
CA GLY A 59 -3.09 3.30 -2.07
C GLY A 59 -3.59 1.91 -2.43
N HIS A 60 -4.84 1.61 -2.05
CA HIS A 60 -5.52 0.34 -2.33
C HIS A 60 -6.45 0.50 -3.54
N TYR A 61 -6.34 -0.38 -4.54
CA TYR A 61 -7.30 -0.41 -5.66
C TYR A 61 -8.68 -0.89 -5.19
N PHE A 62 -8.72 -2.05 -4.53
CA PHE A 62 -9.85 -2.50 -3.73
C PHE A 62 -9.68 -2.02 -2.29
N SER A 63 -10.54 -1.09 -1.85
CA SER A 63 -10.45 -0.46 -0.52
C SER A 63 -10.32 -1.48 0.61
N ARG A 64 -9.40 -1.23 1.54
CA ARG A 64 -9.19 -2.03 2.76
C ARG A 64 -10.42 -2.13 3.67
N SER A 65 -11.36 -1.19 3.57
CA SER A 65 -12.60 -1.18 4.38
C SER A 65 -13.63 -2.16 3.83
N THR A 66 -13.79 -2.21 2.51
CA THR A 66 -14.82 -3.00 1.82
C THR A 66 -14.31 -4.38 1.43
N TYR A 67 -13.00 -4.52 1.18
CA TYR A 67 -12.37 -5.75 0.69
C TYR A 67 -11.27 -6.23 1.63
N PRO A 68 -11.60 -6.78 2.82
CA PRO A 68 -10.61 -7.20 3.79
C PRO A 68 -9.76 -8.41 3.33
N SER A 69 -10.27 -9.23 2.41
CA SER A 69 -9.57 -10.40 1.84
C SER A 69 -8.28 -10.03 1.09
N VAL A 70 -8.25 -8.86 0.46
CA VAL A 70 -7.11 -8.34 -0.32
C VAL A 70 -6.40 -7.16 0.38
N ARG A 71 -6.65 -6.96 1.67
CA ARG A 71 -6.11 -5.83 2.44
C ARG A 71 -4.58 -5.76 2.44
N PHE A 72 -3.94 -6.92 2.47
CA PHE A 72 -2.48 -7.06 2.54
C PHE A 72 -1.88 -7.65 1.24
N ASP A 73 -2.71 -7.79 0.21
CA ASP A 73 -2.27 -8.26 -1.10
C ASP A 73 -1.43 -7.15 -1.77
N LEU A 74 -0.18 -7.46 -2.10
CA LEU A 74 0.76 -6.49 -2.68
C LEU A 74 0.42 -6.12 -4.13
N ASP A 75 -0.38 -6.92 -4.82
CA ASP A 75 -0.88 -6.60 -6.17
C ASP A 75 -2.05 -5.62 -6.12
N ASN A 76 -2.71 -5.52 -4.97
CA ASN A 76 -3.78 -4.56 -4.71
C ASN A 76 -3.26 -3.19 -4.21
N ILE A 77 -2.00 -3.08 -3.80
CA ILE A 77 -1.45 -1.91 -3.10
C ILE A 77 -0.28 -1.31 -3.87
N HIS A 78 -0.36 -0.02 -4.19
CA HIS A 78 0.66 0.68 -4.98
C HIS A 78 0.89 2.11 -4.50
N GLY A 79 2.06 2.66 -4.84
CA GLY A 79 2.46 4.04 -4.60
C GLY A 79 1.47 4.99 -5.25
N GLN A 80 0.75 5.74 -4.43
CA GLN A 80 -0.32 6.64 -4.88
C GLN A 80 -0.20 7.98 -4.17
N CYS A 81 -0.33 9.08 -4.92
CA CYS A 81 -0.19 10.40 -4.33
C CYS A 81 -1.37 10.77 -3.43
N ILE A 82 -1.15 11.69 -2.48
CA ILE A 82 -2.20 12.20 -1.57
C ILE A 82 -3.44 12.65 -2.35
N GLN A 83 -3.27 13.41 -3.44
CA GLN A 83 -4.40 13.88 -4.25
C GLN A 83 -5.25 12.74 -4.81
N CYS A 84 -4.63 11.73 -5.41
CA CYS A 84 -5.37 10.62 -6.01
C CYS A 84 -5.94 9.68 -4.95
N ASN A 85 -5.15 9.33 -3.92
CA ASN A 85 -5.56 8.38 -2.89
C ASN A 85 -6.65 8.97 -1.98
N LEU A 86 -6.41 10.15 -1.41
CA LEU A 86 -7.25 10.73 -0.37
C LEU A 86 -8.38 11.60 -0.95
N HIS A 87 -8.06 12.51 -1.86
CA HIS A 87 -9.01 13.52 -2.34
C HIS A 87 -9.83 13.07 -3.56
N GLN A 88 -9.41 12.01 -4.26
CA GLN A 88 -10.12 11.46 -5.42
C GLN A 88 -10.51 9.99 -5.22
N HIS A 89 -10.55 9.53 -3.97
CA HIS A 89 -11.00 8.18 -3.60
C HIS A 89 -10.30 7.07 -4.40
N GLY A 90 -8.97 7.14 -4.50
CA GLY A 90 -8.14 6.18 -5.24
C GLY A 90 -8.04 6.45 -6.75
N ASN A 91 -8.77 7.44 -7.29
CA ASN A 91 -8.78 7.80 -8.71
C ASN A 91 -8.77 6.54 -9.61
N LEU A 92 -9.81 5.72 -9.45
CA LEU A 92 -9.80 4.30 -9.81
C LEU A 92 -9.73 4.03 -11.31
N ILE A 93 -10.33 4.87 -12.15
CA ILE A 93 -10.34 4.69 -13.62
C ILE A 93 -8.91 4.70 -14.18
N PRO A 94 -8.10 5.77 -13.98
CA PRO A 94 -6.74 5.76 -14.49
C PRO A 94 -5.82 4.83 -13.69
N CYS A 95 -6.11 4.58 -12.39
CA CYS A 95 -5.44 3.54 -11.61
C CYS A 95 -5.54 2.17 -12.31
N ARG A 96 -6.75 1.73 -12.66
CA ARG A 96 -6.99 0.47 -13.36
C ARG A 96 -6.21 0.38 -14.66
N ALA A 97 -6.25 1.44 -15.48
CA ALA A 97 -5.56 1.47 -16.77
C ALA A 97 -4.04 1.28 -16.61
N ASN A 98 -3.44 1.90 -15.60
CA ASN A 98 -2.01 1.78 -15.33
C ASN A 98 -1.63 0.45 -14.65
N LEU A 99 -2.50 -0.12 -13.81
CA LEU A 99 -2.30 -1.46 -13.25
C LEU A 99 -2.25 -2.53 -14.35
N ILE A 100 -3.13 -2.45 -15.34
CA ILE A 100 -3.11 -3.36 -16.50
C ILE A 100 -1.79 -3.26 -17.26
N LYS A 101 -1.22 -2.04 -17.39
CA LYS A 101 0.09 -1.83 -18.05
C LYS A 101 1.26 -2.33 -17.22
N LYS A 102 1.19 -2.21 -15.89
CA LYS A 102 2.25 -2.66 -14.95
C LYS A 102 2.34 -4.19 -14.84
N ASN A 103 1.21 -4.87 -15.03
CA ASN A 103 1.09 -6.33 -14.92
C ASN A 103 1.21 -7.07 -16.27
N ARG A 104 1.57 -6.35 -17.34
CA ARG A 104 1.95 -6.92 -18.64
C ARG A 104 3.46 -6.79 -18.82
#